data_AF-A0A2V6LMA2-F1
#
_entry.id   AF-A0A2V6LMA2-F1
#
_cell.length_a   1.000
_cell.length_b   1.000
_cell.length_c   1.000
_cell.angle_alpha   90.00
_cell.angle_beta   90.00
_cell.angle_gamma   90.00
#
_symmetry.space_group_name_H-M   'P 1'
#
loop_
_entity.id
_entity.type
_entity.pdbx_description
1 polymer ?
#
loop_
_entity_poly.entity_id
_entity_poly.type
_entity_poly.pdbx_seq_one_letter_code
_entity_poly.pdbx_strand_id
1 'polypeptide(L)'
;FCLATTEPEKLPITILSRCQRFDLHRIATNLIAQQLQSIATKEKLTLAAAAAHAIARGAEGGMRDAESMLDQLVAFCGEKIEEADVLNVFGFSSQQMVADFVGRILRGETADALALLHEQCEAGKDMMKLMSDTIAYLRDLLVFKVKPDALSDEASTETRAVFAEQAPLLETDRVLELIDQFAAAEGRMKWAPNKKLHFEVAVIRAIQTLDQTTLDEVIENLNALRDGNPVAAVAGRGSGSKKADAARPREPTTTKSVANDSGIDVNEIWGKVVAQIKTRRPFIKSWIEEAHPLGASGRNFELGFPQDQQMVMEHLSSRANREFLEALLKEISGREWALKFSLKENLPGKAPAAKSKNAPAIVREALEMFKGEIKT
;
A
#
# COMPACT_ATOMS: atom_id res chain seq x y z
N PHE A 1 -33.25 -21.96 -24.57
CA PHE A 1 -32.55 -21.94 -23.27
C PHE A 1 -31.98 -20.55 -23.06
N CYS A 2 -32.07 -20.00 -21.85
CA CYS A 2 -31.36 -18.80 -21.46
C CYS A 2 -30.37 -19.18 -20.35
N LEU A 3 -29.09 -18.98 -20.60
CA LEU A 3 -28.02 -19.26 -19.63
C LEU A 3 -27.46 -17.92 -19.13
N ALA A 4 -27.23 -17.81 -17.84
CA ALA A 4 -26.58 -16.64 -17.22
C ALA A 4 -25.38 -17.12 -16.40
N THR A 5 -24.24 -16.43 -16.55
CA THR A 5 -23.01 -16.70 -15.79
C THR A 5 -22.24 -15.40 -15.57
N THR A 6 -21.53 -15.30 -14.46
CA THR A 6 -20.56 -14.24 -14.19
C THR A 6 -19.14 -14.61 -14.63
N GLU A 7 -18.91 -15.87 -15.01
CA GLU A 7 -17.61 -16.44 -15.35
C GLU A 7 -17.72 -17.22 -16.68
N PRO A 8 -17.87 -16.52 -17.83
CA PRO A 8 -18.06 -17.15 -19.14
C PRO A 8 -16.87 -18.02 -19.57
N GLU A 9 -15.66 -17.72 -19.09
CA GLU A 9 -14.43 -18.46 -19.38
C GLU A 9 -14.40 -19.86 -18.74
N LYS A 10 -15.22 -20.12 -17.71
CA LYS A 10 -15.36 -21.44 -17.11
C LYS A 10 -16.32 -22.34 -17.88
N LEU A 11 -17.06 -21.80 -18.85
CA LEU A 11 -17.99 -22.59 -19.66
C LEU A 11 -17.23 -23.37 -20.75
N PRO A 12 -17.57 -24.65 -20.98
CA PRO A 12 -17.02 -25.41 -22.09
C PRO A 12 -17.24 -24.72 -23.44
N ILE A 13 -16.23 -24.75 -24.31
CA ILE A 13 -16.30 -24.20 -25.68
C ILE A 13 -17.45 -24.81 -26.49
N THR A 14 -17.85 -26.05 -26.18
CA THR A 14 -18.98 -26.73 -26.82
C THR A 14 -20.34 -26.10 -26.51
N ILE A 15 -20.49 -25.44 -25.35
CA ILE A 15 -21.69 -24.67 -25.00
C ILE A 15 -21.60 -23.28 -25.63
N LEU A 16 -20.44 -22.63 -25.51
CA LEU A 16 -20.21 -21.28 -26.05
C LEU A 16 -20.42 -21.22 -27.57
N SER A 17 -19.99 -22.26 -28.31
CA SER A 17 -20.17 -22.32 -29.77
C SER A 17 -21.63 -22.51 -30.22
N ARG A 18 -22.54 -22.85 -29.30
CA ARG A 18 -23.97 -23.10 -29.58
C ARG A 18 -24.89 -22.03 -29.00
N CYS A 19 -24.34 -20.99 -28.38
CA CYS A 19 -25.11 -19.92 -27.74
C CYS A 19 -24.76 -18.57 -28.35
N GLN A 20 -25.77 -17.71 -28.52
CA GLN A 20 -25.53 -16.28 -28.76
C GLN A 20 -25.13 -15.65 -27.43
N ARG A 21 -23.93 -15.07 -27.38
CA ARG A 21 -23.44 -14.35 -26.21
C ARG A 21 -23.95 -12.91 -26.23
N PHE A 22 -24.46 -12.46 -25.08
CA PHE A 22 -24.78 -11.06 -24.80
C PHE A 22 -24.06 -10.68 -23.50
N ASP A 23 -23.16 -9.70 -23.57
CA ASP A 23 -22.44 -9.19 -22.41
C ASP A 23 -23.22 -8.00 -21.82
N LEU A 24 -23.64 -8.15 -20.56
CA LEU A 24 -24.30 -7.10 -19.81
C LEU A 24 -23.25 -6.32 -19.03
N HIS A 25 -23.14 -5.02 -19.31
CA HIS A 25 -22.17 -4.13 -18.68
C HIS A 25 -22.74 -3.55 -17.38
N ARG A 26 -21.85 -3.03 -16.52
CA ARG A 26 -22.26 -2.25 -15.34
C ARG A 26 -23.13 -1.07 -15.75
N ILE A 27 -24.19 -0.80 -14.98
CA ILE A 27 -25.10 0.30 -15.25
C ILE A 27 -24.45 1.61 -14.80
N ALA A 28 -24.54 2.66 -15.60
CA ALA A 28 -24.02 3.98 -15.23
C ALA A 28 -24.71 4.50 -13.94
N THR A 29 -23.95 5.12 -13.05
CA THR A 29 -24.43 5.63 -11.75
C THR A 29 -25.66 6.53 -11.90
N ASN A 30 -25.70 7.38 -12.92
CA ASN A 30 -26.84 8.28 -13.15
C ASN A 30 -28.11 7.54 -13.57
N LEU A 31 -27.99 6.48 -14.37
CA LEU A 31 -29.15 5.65 -14.73
C LEU A 31 -29.69 4.90 -13.53
N ILE A 32 -28.82 4.43 -12.63
CA ILE A 32 -29.25 3.84 -11.35
C ILE A 32 -29.98 4.88 -10.51
N ALA A 33 -29.39 6.07 -10.32
CA ALA A 33 -30.01 7.14 -9.53
C ALA A 33 -31.39 7.55 -10.07
N GLN A 34 -31.53 7.72 -11.40
CA GLN A 34 -32.81 8.01 -12.04
C GLN A 34 -33.84 6.88 -11.84
N GLN A 35 -33.40 5.62 -11.95
CA GLN A 35 -34.28 4.48 -11.72
C GLN A 35 -34.74 4.43 -10.25
N LEU A 36 -33.85 4.66 -9.29
CA LEU A 36 -34.19 4.73 -7.86
C LEU A 36 -35.20 5.85 -7.58
N GLN A 37 -35.04 7.03 -8.19
CA GLN A 37 -36.03 8.12 -8.07
C GLN A 37 -37.40 7.72 -8.65
N SER A 38 -37.42 7.01 -9.78
CA SER A 38 -38.64 6.49 -10.39
C SER A 38 -39.33 5.47 -9.48
N ILE A 39 -38.57 4.56 -8.88
CA ILE A 39 -39.07 3.58 -7.90
C ILE A 39 -39.61 4.30 -6.67
N ALA A 40 -38.84 5.22 -6.07
CA ALA A 40 -39.26 6.00 -4.92
C ALA A 40 -40.59 6.74 -5.16
N THR A 41 -40.74 7.35 -6.33
CA THR A 41 -41.99 8.04 -6.70
C THR A 41 -43.19 7.08 -6.76
N LYS A 42 -43.01 5.87 -7.30
CA LYS A 42 -44.09 4.86 -7.38
C LYS A 42 -44.46 4.30 -6.00
N GLU A 43 -43.47 4.10 -5.15
CA GLU A 43 -43.62 3.63 -3.77
C GLU A 43 -44.00 4.75 -2.78
N LYS A 44 -44.19 5.99 -3.27
CA LYS A 44 -44.53 7.18 -2.47
C LYS A 44 -43.48 7.55 -1.42
N LEU A 45 -42.22 7.27 -1.71
CA LEU A 45 -41.06 7.65 -0.90
C LEU A 45 -40.51 9.01 -1.36
N THR A 46 -40.05 9.81 -0.42
CA THR A 46 -39.31 11.06 -0.66
C THR A 46 -37.81 10.77 -0.64
N LEU A 47 -37.23 10.47 -1.80
CA LEU A 47 -35.80 10.23 -1.98
C LEU A 47 -35.11 11.48 -2.55
N ALA A 48 -34.22 12.10 -1.78
CA ALA A 48 -33.43 13.24 -2.26
C ALA A 48 -32.51 12.83 -3.43
N ALA A 49 -32.27 13.73 -4.39
CA ALA A 49 -31.43 13.42 -5.54
C ALA A 49 -30.00 13.00 -5.12
N ALA A 50 -29.41 13.72 -4.18
CA ALA A 50 -28.10 13.39 -3.62
C ALA A 50 -28.07 12.00 -2.94
N ALA A 51 -29.17 11.61 -2.27
CA ALA A 51 -29.31 10.27 -1.69
C ALA A 51 -29.36 9.18 -2.78
N ALA A 52 -30.14 9.38 -3.84
CA ALA A 52 -30.20 8.46 -4.96
C ALA A 52 -28.82 8.27 -5.62
N HIS A 53 -28.06 9.36 -5.79
CA HIS A 53 -26.68 9.27 -6.30
C HIS A 53 -25.74 8.56 -5.30
N ALA A 54 -25.87 8.80 -4.00
CA ALA A 54 -25.06 8.12 -2.99
C ALA A 54 -25.31 6.59 -2.99
N ILE A 55 -26.57 6.16 -3.09
CA ILE A 55 -26.92 4.74 -3.23
C ILE A 55 -26.34 4.18 -4.53
N ALA A 56 -26.52 4.88 -5.65
CA ALA A 56 -26.04 4.44 -6.95
C ALA A 56 -24.50 4.27 -6.99
N ARG A 57 -23.75 5.12 -6.29
CA ARG A 57 -22.30 4.98 -6.12
C ARG A 57 -21.93 3.77 -5.28
N GLY A 58 -22.65 3.54 -4.18
CA GLY A 58 -22.44 2.38 -3.31
C GLY A 58 -22.76 1.04 -3.99
N ALA A 59 -23.69 1.04 -4.95
CA ALA A 59 -24.11 -0.16 -5.68
C ALA A 59 -23.17 -0.57 -6.84
N GLU A 60 -22.17 0.25 -7.16
CA GLU A 60 -21.11 -0.04 -8.13
C GLU A 60 -21.56 -0.61 -9.50
N GLY A 61 -22.73 -0.20 -9.97
CA GLY A 61 -23.30 -0.65 -11.26
C GLY A 61 -24.32 -1.79 -11.17
N GLY A 62 -24.59 -2.33 -9.98
CA GLY A 62 -25.60 -3.35 -9.72
C GLY A 62 -26.95 -2.78 -9.31
N MET A 63 -27.95 -2.82 -10.20
CA MET A 63 -29.31 -2.33 -9.87
C MET A 63 -29.92 -3.07 -8.68
N ARG A 64 -29.69 -4.38 -8.57
CA ARG A 64 -30.19 -5.20 -7.47
C ARG A 64 -29.64 -4.75 -6.12
N ASP A 65 -28.35 -4.41 -6.06
CA ASP A 65 -27.70 -3.93 -4.84
C ASP A 65 -28.25 -2.54 -4.48
N ALA A 66 -28.46 -1.67 -5.48
CA ALA A 66 -29.06 -0.36 -5.30
C ALA A 66 -30.50 -0.43 -4.73
N GLU A 67 -31.35 -1.30 -5.27
CA GLU A 67 -32.70 -1.54 -4.77
C GLU A 67 -32.66 -2.13 -3.34
N SER A 68 -31.76 -3.07 -3.08
CA SER A 68 -31.57 -3.65 -1.74
C SER A 68 -31.13 -2.60 -0.71
N MET A 69 -30.28 -1.65 -1.11
CA MET A 69 -29.87 -0.54 -0.27
C MET A 69 -31.00 0.45 -0.02
N LEU A 70 -31.82 0.75 -1.04
CA LEU A 70 -33.01 1.59 -0.89
C LEU A 70 -34.00 0.97 0.11
N ASP A 71 -34.27 -0.34 -0.01
CA ASP A 71 -35.15 -1.06 0.92
C ASP A 71 -34.63 -1.00 2.37
N GLN A 72 -33.32 -1.16 2.56
CA GLN A 72 -32.70 -1.01 3.87
C GLN A 72 -32.88 0.41 4.43
N LEU A 73 -32.67 1.44 3.61
CA LEU A 73 -32.87 2.83 4.03
C LEU A 73 -34.32 3.11 4.41
N VAL A 74 -35.29 2.58 3.65
CA VAL A 74 -36.71 2.71 4.01
C VAL A 74 -36.99 2.08 5.38
N ALA A 75 -36.38 0.93 5.68
CA ALA A 75 -36.54 0.27 6.97
C ALA A 75 -35.93 1.06 8.15
N PHE A 76 -34.84 1.80 7.94
CA PHE A 76 -34.16 2.56 9.00
C PHE A 76 -34.67 4.01 9.16
N CYS A 77 -34.97 4.69 8.04
CA CYS A 77 -35.25 6.12 7.98
C CYS A 77 -36.72 6.44 7.67
N GLY A 78 -37.50 5.44 7.23
CA GLY A 78 -38.89 5.60 6.83
C GLY A 78 -39.03 6.18 5.42
N GLU A 79 -40.04 7.04 5.23
CA GLU A 79 -40.44 7.50 3.89
C GLU A 79 -39.58 8.64 3.33
N LYS A 80 -38.79 9.32 4.17
CA LYS A 80 -37.95 10.45 3.75
C LYS A 80 -36.47 10.07 3.91
N ILE A 81 -35.74 10.07 2.80
CA ILE A 81 -34.35 9.64 2.73
C ILE A 81 -33.52 10.77 2.13
N GLU A 82 -32.60 11.32 2.94
CA GLU A 82 -31.62 12.33 2.56
C GLU A 82 -30.22 11.72 2.41
N GLU A 83 -29.27 12.46 1.82
CA GLU A 83 -27.92 11.91 1.58
C GLU A 83 -27.23 11.49 2.88
N ALA A 84 -27.38 12.29 3.94
CA ALA A 84 -26.80 11.99 5.25
C ALA A 84 -27.26 10.63 5.79
N ASP A 85 -28.51 10.23 5.54
CA ASP A 85 -29.03 8.93 5.94
C ASP A 85 -28.26 7.80 5.25
N VAL A 86 -28.05 7.91 3.94
CA VAL A 86 -27.27 6.95 3.15
C VAL A 86 -25.84 6.84 3.67
N LEU A 87 -25.19 7.98 3.90
CA LEU A 87 -23.81 8.04 4.37
C LEU A 87 -23.64 7.44 5.77
N ASN A 88 -24.65 7.58 6.63
CA ASN A 88 -24.60 7.07 7.99
C ASN A 88 -24.94 5.58 8.05
N VAL A 89 -25.99 5.13 7.36
CA VAL A 89 -26.43 3.72 7.36
C VAL A 89 -25.36 2.80 6.76
N PHE A 90 -24.73 3.21 5.66
CA PHE A 90 -23.72 2.39 4.98
C PHE A 90 -22.27 2.73 5.35
N GLY A 91 -22.05 3.69 6.27
CA GLY A 91 -20.71 4.13 6.65
C GLY A 91 -19.93 4.78 5.49
N PHE A 92 -20.61 5.35 4.49
CA PHE A 92 -19.95 6.02 3.39
C PHE A 92 -19.47 7.41 3.77
N SER A 93 -18.40 7.85 3.11
CA SER A 93 -17.90 9.22 3.20
C SER A 93 -18.52 10.09 2.10
N SER A 94 -18.72 11.38 2.37
CA SER A 94 -19.21 12.30 1.35
C SER A 94 -18.13 12.57 0.30
N GLN A 95 -18.52 12.93 -0.92
CA GLN A 95 -17.55 13.29 -1.97
C GLN A 95 -16.67 14.48 -1.55
N GLN A 96 -17.26 15.45 -0.84
CA GLN A 96 -16.52 16.60 -0.32
C GLN A 96 -15.44 16.18 0.70
N MET A 97 -15.75 15.21 1.56
CA MET A 97 -14.78 14.69 2.52
C MET A 97 -13.62 13.98 1.81
N VAL A 98 -13.90 13.15 0.80
CA VAL A 98 -12.87 12.49 0.00
C VAL A 98 -11.99 13.52 -0.73
N ALA A 99 -12.62 14.56 -1.29
CA ALA A 99 -11.91 15.64 -1.98
C ALA A 99 -10.99 16.43 -1.04
N ASP A 100 -11.44 16.77 0.17
CA ASP A 100 -10.60 17.44 1.18
C ASP A 100 -9.45 16.54 1.64
N PHE A 101 -9.74 15.27 1.89
CA PHE A 101 -8.73 14.29 2.30
C PHE A 101 -7.62 14.12 1.27
N VAL A 102 -7.99 13.92 0.00
CA VAL A 102 -7.02 13.87 -1.10
C VAL A 102 -6.27 15.20 -1.19
N GLY A 103 -6.97 16.33 -1.14
CA GLY A 103 -6.35 17.66 -1.20
C GLY A 103 -5.28 17.89 -0.11
N ARG A 104 -5.47 17.37 1.11
CA ARG A 104 -4.45 17.41 2.18
C ARG A 104 -3.24 16.53 1.85
N ILE A 105 -3.48 15.34 1.27
CA ILE A 105 -2.41 14.44 0.81
C ILE A 105 -1.58 15.12 -0.28
N LEU A 106 -2.22 15.71 -1.30
CA LEU A 106 -1.50 16.35 -2.42
C LEU A 106 -0.69 17.57 -1.97
N ARG A 107 -1.11 18.24 -0.88
CA ARG A 107 -0.37 19.37 -0.26
C ARG A 107 0.70 18.93 0.74
N GLY A 108 0.86 17.64 0.99
CA GLY A 108 1.84 17.10 1.95
C GLY A 108 1.45 17.30 3.42
N GLU A 109 0.19 17.62 3.71
CA GLU A 109 -0.30 17.94 5.05
C GLU A 109 -0.56 16.67 5.88
N THR A 110 0.52 15.97 6.24
CA THR A 110 0.44 14.64 6.87
C THR A 110 -0.39 14.62 8.15
N ALA A 111 -0.16 15.58 9.07
CA ALA A 111 -0.86 15.63 10.35
C ALA A 111 -2.38 15.81 10.15
N ASP A 112 -2.74 16.71 9.25
CA ASP A 112 -4.14 17.03 8.96
C ASP A 112 -4.85 15.90 8.21
N ALA A 113 -4.19 15.25 7.25
CA ALA A 113 -4.73 14.09 6.55
C ALA A 113 -4.99 12.93 7.52
N LEU A 114 -4.04 12.64 8.43
CA LEU A 114 -4.20 11.60 9.44
C LEU A 114 -5.28 11.94 10.47
N ALA A 115 -5.41 13.22 10.86
CA ALA A 115 -6.48 13.66 11.75
C ALA A 115 -7.87 13.46 11.12
N LEU A 116 -8.03 13.80 9.83
CA LEU A 116 -9.28 13.61 9.11
C LEU A 116 -9.62 12.11 8.93
N LEU A 117 -8.62 11.27 8.62
CA LEU A 117 -8.80 9.82 8.56
C LEU A 117 -9.21 9.24 9.93
N HIS A 118 -8.59 9.72 11.01
CA HIS A 118 -8.95 9.34 12.36
C HIS A 118 -10.41 9.70 12.67
N GLU A 119 -10.84 10.92 12.35
CA GLU A 119 -12.23 11.37 12.52
C GLU A 119 -13.23 10.47 11.78
N GLN A 120 -12.96 10.12 10.52
CA GLN A 120 -13.86 9.21 9.78
C GLN A 120 -13.93 7.82 10.40
N CYS A 121 -12.82 7.33 10.93
CA CYS A 121 -12.79 6.05 11.63
C CYS A 121 -13.61 6.10 12.92
N GLU A 122 -13.49 7.16 13.72
CA GLU A 122 -14.29 7.33 14.94
C GLU A 122 -15.77 7.55 14.63
N ALA A 123 -16.09 8.18 13.49
CA ALA A 123 -17.44 8.33 12.97
C ALA A 123 -18.03 7.03 12.39
N GLY A 124 -17.32 5.90 12.46
CA GLY A 124 -17.80 4.59 12.03
C GLY A 124 -17.85 4.41 10.51
N LYS A 125 -17.10 5.22 9.75
CA LYS A 125 -17.04 5.08 8.29
C LYS A 125 -16.29 3.80 7.87
N ASP A 126 -16.69 3.24 6.74
CA ASP A 126 -16.03 2.07 6.18
C ASP A 126 -14.68 2.48 5.55
N MET A 127 -13.59 2.06 6.20
CA MET A 127 -12.23 2.34 5.75
C MET A 127 -11.89 1.69 4.40
N MET A 128 -12.44 0.51 4.08
CA MET A 128 -12.26 -0.10 2.75
C MET A 128 -12.90 0.78 1.70
N LYS A 129 -14.14 1.23 1.97
CA LYS A 129 -14.86 2.07 1.02
C LYS A 129 -14.16 3.41 0.82
N LEU A 130 -13.69 4.05 1.90
CA LEU A 130 -12.92 5.30 1.81
C LEU A 130 -11.61 5.12 1.02
N MET A 131 -10.93 3.98 1.15
CA MET A 131 -9.75 3.66 0.34
C MET A 131 -10.12 3.55 -1.15
N SER A 132 -11.16 2.78 -1.48
CA SER A 132 -11.63 2.64 -2.87
C SER A 132 -12.06 3.99 -3.46
N ASP A 133 -12.74 4.83 -2.66
CA ASP A 133 -13.17 6.17 -3.08
C ASP A 133 -11.97 7.12 -3.27
N THR A 134 -10.92 6.99 -2.45
CA THR A 134 -9.66 7.73 -2.61
C THR A 134 -8.98 7.36 -3.94
N ILE A 135 -8.91 6.07 -4.27
CA ILE A 135 -8.34 5.59 -5.54
C ILE A 135 -9.17 6.08 -6.72
N ALA A 136 -10.50 5.99 -6.63
CA ALA A 136 -11.41 6.46 -7.66
C ALA A 136 -11.26 7.98 -7.89
N TYR A 137 -11.13 8.76 -6.81
CA TYR A 137 -10.92 10.20 -6.89
C TYR A 137 -9.61 10.55 -7.59
N LEU A 138 -8.50 9.88 -7.25
CA LEU A 138 -7.20 10.09 -7.90
C LEU A 138 -7.25 9.74 -9.40
N ARG A 139 -7.96 8.66 -9.77
CA ARG A 139 -8.21 8.30 -11.18
C ARG A 139 -9.00 9.39 -11.89
N ASP A 140 -10.06 9.91 -11.27
CA ASP A 140 -10.89 10.95 -11.89
C ASP A 140 -10.10 12.25 -12.06
N LEU A 141 -9.25 12.59 -11.08
CA LEU A 141 -8.29 13.69 -11.19
C LEU A 141 -7.29 13.49 -12.34
N LEU A 142 -6.76 12.29 -12.51
CA LEU A 142 -5.87 11.94 -13.63
C LEU A 142 -6.58 12.10 -14.98
N VAL A 143 -7.81 11.59 -15.10
CA VAL A 143 -8.62 11.74 -16.32
C VAL A 143 -8.86 13.21 -16.62
N PHE A 144 -9.20 14.01 -15.60
CA PHE A 144 -9.37 15.46 -15.75
C PHE A 144 -8.10 16.14 -16.25
N LYS A 145 -6.92 15.77 -15.74
CA LYS A 145 -5.63 16.31 -16.21
C LYS A 145 -5.37 16.02 -17.69
N VAL A 146 -5.64 14.79 -18.13
CA VAL A 146 -5.35 14.36 -19.52
C VAL A 146 -6.40 14.89 -20.49
N LYS A 147 -7.66 14.88 -20.09
CA LYS A 147 -8.79 15.34 -20.89
C LYS A 147 -9.84 15.97 -19.96
N PRO A 148 -9.79 17.29 -19.75
CA PRO A 148 -10.73 18.00 -18.88
C PRO A 148 -12.21 17.76 -19.26
N ASP A 149 -12.48 17.53 -20.54
CA ASP A 149 -13.83 17.25 -21.08
C ASP A 149 -14.24 15.76 -21.03
N ALA A 150 -13.38 14.86 -20.53
CA ALA A 150 -13.66 13.42 -20.46
C ALA A 150 -14.40 12.99 -19.20
N LEU A 151 -14.24 13.73 -18.11
CA LEU A 151 -15.20 13.65 -17.02
C LEU A 151 -16.51 14.17 -17.59
N SER A 152 -17.45 13.25 -17.78
CA SER A 152 -18.74 13.46 -18.45
C SER A 152 -19.48 14.73 -17.96
N ASP A 153 -20.57 15.08 -18.63
CA ASP A 153 -21.56 16.08 -18.18
C ASP A 153 -22.13 15.83 -16.76
N GLU A 154 -21.62 14.83 -16.03
CA GLU A 154 -22.09 14.33 -14.74
C GLU A 154 -21.30 14.90 -13.54
N ALA A 155 -20.10 15.45 -13.76
CA ALA A 155 -19.36 16.13 -12.70
C ALA A 155 -19.93 17.54 -12.49
N SER A 156 -20.42 17.84 -11.29
CA SER A 156 -20.97 19.17 -10.97
C SER A 156 -19.93 20.27 -11.16
N THR A 157 -20.40 21.50 -11.33
CA THR A 157 -19.54 22.68 -11.44
C THR A 157 -18.60 22.83 -10.23
N GLU A 158 -19.06 22.45 -9.04
CA GLU A 158 -18.21 22.45 -7.83
C GLU A 158 -17.10 21.40 -7.93
N THR A 159 -17.41 20.16 -8.33
CA THR A 159 -16.41 19.09 -8.47
C THR A 159 -15.34 19.46 -9.50
N ARG A 160 -15.75 20.06 -10.62
CA ARG A 160 -14.80 20.54 -11.65
C ARG A 160 -13.89 21.65 -11.12
N ALA A 161 -14.41 22.56 -10.30
CA ALA A 161 -13.61 23.62 -9.68
C ALA A 161 -12.55 23.05 -8.72
N VAL A 162 -12.92 22.08 -7.89
CA VAL A 162 -11.97 21.40 -6.98
C VAL A 162 -10.89 20.66 -7.78
N PHE A 163 -11.26 19.94 -8.84
CA PHE A 163 -10.26 19.30 -9.70
C PHE A 163 -9.35 20.31 -10.40
N ALA A 164 -9.87 21.46 -10.83
CA ALA A 164 -9.04 22.52 -11.42
C ALA A 164 -8.04 23.12 -10.42
N GLU A 165 -8.37 23.16 -9.13
CA GLU A 165 -7.47 23.57 -8.06
C GLU A 165 -6.40 22.50 -7.74
N GLN A 166 -6.80 21.23 -7.71
CA GLN A 166 -5.94 20.13 -7.28
C GLN A 166 -5.07 19.54 -8.39
N ALA A 167 -5.55 19.55 -9.63
CA ALA A 167 -4.85 18.97 -10.78
C ALA A 167 -3.46 19.57 -11.02
N PRO A 168 -3.21 20.88 -10.82
CA PRO A 168 -1.88 21.47 -10.96
C PRO A 168 -0.90 21.13 -9.82
N LEU A 169 -1.36 20.55 -8.71
CA LEU A 169 -0.50 20.29 -7.54
C LEU A 169 0.54 19.20 -7.78
N LEU A 170 0.30 18.31 -8.76
CA LEU A 170 1.15 17.16 -9.03
C LEU A 170 1.30 16.91 -10.52
N GLU A 171 2.47 16.42 -10.91
CA GLU A 171 2.71 15.86 -12.24
C GLU A 171 1.94 14.56 -12.45
N THR A 172 1.59 14.26 -13.70
CA THR A 172 0.79 13.08 -14.09
C THR A 172 1.39 11.77 -13.56
N ASP A 173 2.71 11.61 -13.64
CA ASP A 173 3.42 10.41 -13.18
C ASP A 173 3.30 10.20 -11.66
N ARG A 174 3.23 11.30 -10.89
CA ARG A 174 3.03 11.22 -9.44
C ARG A 174 1.62 10.76 -9.09
N VAL A 175 0.62 11.20 -9.84
CA VAL A 175 -0.77 10.74 -9.65
C VAL A 175 -0.87 9.23 -9.92
N LEU A 176 -0.22 8.74 -10.98
CA LEU A 176 -0.14 7.29 -11.27
C LEU A 176 0.54 6.52 -10.14
N GLU A 177 1.67 7.01 -9.64
CA GLU A 177 2.39 6.39 -8.53
C GLU A 177 1.52 6.32 -7.26
N LEU A 178 0.77 7.38 -6.94
CA LEU A 178 -0.17 7.37 -5.82
C LEU A 178 -1.27 6.33 -5.99
N ILE A 179 -1.86 6.22 -7.18
CA ILE A 179 -2.91 5.23 -7.48
C ILE A 179 -2.38 3.81 -7.22
N ASP A 180 -1.19 3.50 -7.74
CA ASP A 180 -0.57 2.18 -7.55
C ASP A 180 -0.28 1.89 -6.07
N GLN A 181 0.20 2.88 -5.32
CA GLN A 181 0.47 2.73 -3.89
C GLN A 181 -0.80 2.47 -3.08
N PHE A 182 -1.87 3.22 -3.33
CA PHE A 182 -3.15 3.02 -2.66
C PHE A 182 -3.81 1.70 -3.08
N ALA A 183 -3.78 1.32 -4.35
CA ALA A 183 -4.29 0.02 -4.81
C ALA A 183 -3.54 -1.15 -4.17
N ALA A 184 -2.21 -1.07 -4.07
CA ALA A 184 -1.42 -2.06 -3.35
C ALA A 184 -1.74 -2.10 -1.85
N ALA A 185 -2.05 -0.95 -1.24
CA ALA A 185 -2.49 -0.87 0.14
C ALA A 185 -3.89 -1.47 0.34
N GLU A 186 -4.84 -1.19 -0.55
CA GLU A 186 -6.19 -1.75 -0.55
C GLU A 186 -6.17 -3.29 -0.56
N GLY A 187 -5.36 -3.88 -1.44
CA GLY A 187 -5.18 -5.33 -1.51
C GLY A 187 -4.68 -5.96 -0.20
N ARG A 188 -3.77 -5.27 0.51
CA ARG A 188 -3.30 -5.69 1.85
C ARG A 188 -4.36 -5.45 2.92
N MET A 189 -5.10 -4.36 2.82
CA MET A 189 -6.09 -3.93 3.81
C MET A 189 -7.31 -4.86 3.87
N LYS A 190 -7.68 -5.48 2.75
CA LYS A 190 -8.80 -6.44 2.65
C LYS A 190 -8.75 -7.54 3.71
N TRP A 191 -7.56 -8.04 4.04
CA TRP A 191 -7.34 -9.12 5.01
C TRP A 191 -6.71 -8.66 6.31
N ALA A 192 -6.55 -7.35 6.49
CA ALA A 192 -5.88 -6.79 7.65
C ALA A 192 -6.82 -6.75 8.87
N PRO A 193 -6.32 -7.08 10.07
CA PRO A 193 -7.08 -6.93 11.31
C PRO A 193 -7.32 -5.46 11.67
N ASN A 194 -6.38 -4.57 11.36
CA ASN A 194 -6.50 -3.14 11.62
C ASN A 194 -6.41 -2.33 10.33
N LYS A 195 -7.56 -2.16 9.66
CA LYS A 195 -7.65 -1.43 8.38
C LYS A 195 -7.17 0.02 8.49
N LYS A 196 -7.54 0.71 9.58
CA LYS A 196 -7.13 2.09 9.87
C LYS A 196 -5.62 2.25 9.80
N LEU A 197 -4.87 1.41 10.52
CA LEU A 197 -3.40 1.46 10.54
C LEU A 197 -2.80 1.28 9.14
N HIS A 198 -3.33 0.35 8.35
CA HIS A 198 -2.85 0.15 6.98
C HIS A 198 -3.10 1.35 6.08
N PHE A 199 -4.24 2.03 6.27
CA PHE A 199 -4.56 3.25 5.55
C PHE A 199 -3.65 4.40 6.01
N GLU A 200 -3.45 4.60 7.31
CA GLU A 200 -2.53 5.61 7.86
C GLU A 200 -1.11 5.45 7.28
N VAL A 201 -0.59 4.20 7.24
CA VAL A 201 0.72 3.91 6.65
C VAL A 201 0.74 4.19 5.14
N ALA A 202 -0.35 3.92 4.42
CA ALA A 202 -0.46 4.24 3.00
C ALA A 202 -0.42 5.75 2.75
N VAL A 203 -1.14 6.54 3.56
CA VAL A 203 -1.13 8.02 3.50
C VAL A 203 0.26 8.58 3.75
N ILE A 204 0.95 8.10 4.79
CA ILE A 204 2.31 8.56 5.12
C ILE A 204 3.27 8.25 3.96
N ARG A 205 3.19 7.05 3.38
CA ARG A 205 4.03 6.66 2.24
C ARG A 205 3.74 7.49 1.00
N ALA A 206 2.46 7.71 0.70
CA ALA A 206 2.02 8.55 -0.40
C ALA A 206 2.64 9.94 -0.31
N ILE A 207 2.51 10.60 0.85
CA ILE A 207 3.08 11.94 1.06
C ILE A 207 4.61 11.94 0.96
N GLN A 208 5.28 10.94 1.55
CA GLN A 208 6.74 10.81 1.43
C GLN A 208 7.21 10.61 -0.01
N THR A 209 6.41 9.98 -0.87
CA THR A 209 6.69 9.84 -2.29
C THR A 209 6.53 11.15 -3.05
N LEU A 210 5.64 12.04 -2.59
CA LEU A 210 5.49 13.37 -3.18
C LEU A 210 6.68 14.28 -2.84
N ASP A 211 7.28 14.11 -1.67
CA ASP A 211 8.47 14.86 -1.24
C ASP A 211 9.79 14.37 -1.88
N GLN A 212 9.76 13.24 -2.60
CA GLN A 212 10.95 12.71 -3.27
C GLN A 212 11.23 13.46 -4.57
N THR A 213 12.46 13.98 -4.67
CA THR A 213 12.98 14.64 -5.89
C THR A 213 12.82 13.72 -7.09
N THR A 214 12.26 14.26 -8.17
CA THR A 214 12.06 13.48 -9.40
C THR A 214 13.40 13.20 -10.08
N LEU A 215 13.48 12.13 -10.88
CA LEU A 215 14.69 11.81 -11.64
C LEU A 215 15.04 12.97 -12.59
N ASP A 216 14.04 13.62 -13.18
CA ASP A 216 14.22 14.77 -14.06
C ASP A 216 14.80 15.97 -13.31
N GLU A 217 14.32 16.27 -12.10
CA GLU A 217 14.92 17.30 -11.24
C GLU A 217 16.37 16.96 -10.84
N VAL A 218 16.67 15.69 -10.58
CA VAL A 218 18.05 15.25 -10.31
C VAL A 218 18.92 15.43 -11.56
N ILE A 219 18.41 15.09 -12.75
CA ILE A 219 19.12 15.25 -14.03
C ILE A 219 19.34 16.73 -14.35
N GLU A 220 18.34 17.59 -14.15
CA GLU A 220 18.44 19.04 -14.33
C GLU A 220 19.45 19.65 -13.35
N ASN A 221 19.42 19.26 -12.08
CA ASN A 221 20.39 19.69 -11.08
C ASN A 221 21.82 19.24 -11.44
N LEU A 222 21.98 18.00 -11.93
CA LEU A 222 23.28 17.49 -12.39
C LEU A 222 23.79 18.22 -13.65
N ASN A 223 22.90 18.58 -14.58
CA ASN A 223 23.25 19.38 -15.75
C ASN A 223 23.61 20.82 -15.36
N ALA A 224 22.86 21.43 -14.44
CA ALA A 224 23.17 22.78 -13.91
C ALA A 224 24.51 22.82 -13.16
N LEU A 225 24.82 21.76 -12.39
CA LEU A 225 26.14 21.57 -11.75
C LEU A 225 27.27 21.42 -12.78
N ARG A 226 27.02 20.68 -13.86
CA ARG A 226 28.00 20.46 -14.94
C ARG A 226 28.28 21.75 -15.72
N ASP A 227 27.26 22.56 -15.94
CA ASP A 227 27.33 23.77 -16.77
C ASP A 227 27.72 25.02 -15.93
N GLY A 228 28.06 24.85 -14.65
CA GLY A 228 28.61 25.89 -13.78
C GLY A 228 27.58 26.91 -13.26
N ASN A 229 26.28 26.62 -13.41
CA ASN A 229 25.23 27.48 -12.89
C ASN A 229 24.94 27.20 -11.40
N PRO A 230 24.55 28.21 -10.61
CA PRO A 230 24.17 27.99 -9.23
C PRO A 230 22.92 27.10 -9.17
N VAL A 231 23.06 25.95 -8.53
CA VAL A 231 21.94 25.04 -8.25
C VAL A 231 20.97 25.76 -7.32
N ALA A 232 19.73 25.94 -7.76
CA ALA A 232 18.68 26.41 -6.88
C ALA A 232 18.51 25.38 -5.77
N ALA A 233 18.83 25.76 -4.52
CA ALA A 233 18.54 24.93 -3.37
C ALA A 233 17.02 24.69 -3.37
N VAL A 234 16.62 23.43 -3.52
CA VAL A 234 15.22 22.99 -3.42
C VAL A 234 14.68 23.50 -2.10
N ALA A 235 13.87 24.55 -2.17
CA ALA A 235 13.20 25.12 -1.03
C ALA A 235 12.14 24.12 -0.59
N GLY A 236 12.50 23.24 0.34
CA GLY A 236 11.53 22.45 1.09
C GLY A 236 10.50 23.41 1.69
N ARG A 237 9.27 23.34 1.21
CA ARG A 237 8.12 23.99 1.85
C ARG A 237 7.85 23.23 3.15
N GLY A 238 8.43 23.70 4.24
CA GLY A 238 8.26 23.09 5.57
C GLY A 238 8.99 23.83 6.68
N SER A 239 8.30 24.86 7.20
CA SER A 239 8.39 25.56 8.50
C SER A 239 9.61 25.33 9.41
N GLY A 240 10.28 26.44 9.76
CA GLY A 240 11.44 26.48 10.65
C GLY A 240 11.17 26.47 12.16
N SER A 241 12.23 26.25 12.93
CA SER A 241 12.64 27.04 14.11
C SER A 241 14.00 26.59 14.66
N LYS A 242 14.89 27.57 14.77
CA LYS A 242 16.03 27.76 15.70
C LYS A 242 17.38 27.03 15.49
N LYS A 243 18.35 27.90 15.15
CA LYS A 243 19.81 27.84 15.30
C LYS A 243 20.27 27.68 16.76
N ALA A 244 21.37 26.95 16.95
CA ALA A 244 22.61 27.37 17.63
C ALA A 244 23.65 26.23 17.41
N ASP A 245 24.65 26.35 16.53
CA ASP A 245 25.92 27.10 16.56
C ASP A 245 27.13 26.25 17.02
N ALA A 246 28.29 26.58 16.45
CA ALA A 246 29.67 26.20 16.74
C ALA A 246 30.23 24.86 16.20
N ALA A 247 30.82 24.98 15.01
CA ALA A 247 31.87 24.11 14.48
C ALA A 247 33.27 24.61 14.89
N ARG A 248 34.22 23.67 15.10
CA ARG A 248 35.67 23.86 14.89
C ARG A 248 36.34 22.51 14.55
N PRO A 249 37.53 22.50 13.89
CA PRO A 249 37.78 21.68 12.71
C PRO A 249 38.66 20.46 12.99
N ARG A 250 38.55 19.42 12.15
CA ARG A 250 39.46 18.28 12.11
C ARG A 250 40.59 18.55 11.10
N GLU A 251 41.82 18.39 11.54
CA GLU A 251 42.99 18.23 10.66
C GLU A 251 43.27 16.74 10.38
N PRO A 252 43.95 16.43 9.25
CA PRO A 252 44.03 15.10 8.67
C PRO A 252 45.24 14.31 9.18
N THR A 253 45.12 13.00 9.24
CA THR A 253 46.30 12.12 9.35
C THR A 253 46.20 11.00 8.34
N THR A 254 46.94 11.17 7.25
CA THR A 254 47.47 10.08 6.43
C THR A 254 48.44 9.26 7.26
N THR A 255 48.30 7.93 7.34
CA THR A 255 49.27 6.99 6.72
C THR A 255 48.91 5.51 6.94
N LYS A 256 49.24 4.74 5.90
CA LYS A 256 49.76 3.36 5.87
C LYS A 256 48.79 2.18 5.90
N SER A 257 48.62 1.66 4.68
CA SER A 257 48.65 0.23 4.35
C SER A 257 49.69 -0.53 5.16
N VAL A 258 49.27 -1.59 5.85
CA VAL A 258 50.02 -2.84 6.02
C VAL A 258 49.02 -4.00 6.01
N ALA A 259 49.41 -5.05 5.30
CA ALA A 259 48.71 -6.30 5.10
C ALA A 259 48.71 -7.23 6.33
N ASN A 260 47.86 -8.24 6.21
CA ASN A 260 47.74 -9.50 6.93
C ASN A 260 46.83 -9.62 8.17
N ASP A 261 45.81 -10.44 7.92
CA ASP A 261 44.85 -11.13 8.74
C ASP A 261 45.48 -11.98 9.86
N SER A 262 44.87 -11.95 11.05
CA SER A 262 44.59 -13.13 11.88
C SER A 262 43.93 -12.71 13.20
N GLY A 263 42.74 -13.25 13.48
CA GLY A 263 42.21 -13.36 14.85
C GLY A 263 40.75 -12.97 15.09
N ILE A 264 39.92 -12.77 14.05
CA ILE A 264 38.48 -12.58 14.26
C ILE A 264 37.74 -13.84 13.84
N ASP A 265 37.22 -14.58 14.82
CA ASP A 265 36.31 -15.69 14.56
C ASP A 265 34.92 -15.14 14.21
N VAL A 266 34.73 -14.93 12.90
CA VAL A 266 33.49 -14.37 12.30
C VAL A 266 32.27 -15.22 12.67
N ASN A 267 32.44 -16.54 12.84
CA ASN A 267 31.36 -17.44 13.24
C ASN A 267 30.94 -17.22 14.69
N GLU A 268 31.90 -16.97 15.59
CA GLU A 268 31.60 -16.68 17.01
C GLU A 268 30.86 -15.36 17.17
N ILE A 269 31.27 -14.32 16.43
CA ILE A 269 30.60 -13.01 16.43
C ILE A 269 29.19 -13.15 15.87
N TRP A 270 29.02 -13.86 14.75
CA TRP A 270 27.70 -14.07 14.16
C TRP A 270 26.78 -14.86 15.08
N GLY A 271 27.29 -15.89 15.77
CA GLY A 271 26.52 -16.64 16.77
C GLY A 271 25.97 -15.77 17.89
N LYS A 272 26.76 -14.80 18.38
CA LYS A 272 26.32 -13.82 19.39
C LYS A 272 25.27 -12.85 18.85
N VAL A 273 25.40 -12.43 17.59
CA VAL A 273 24.41 -11.58 16.89
C VAL A 273 23.06 -12.32 16.78
N VAL A 274 23.07 -13.56 16.30
CA VAL A 274 21.86 -14.40 16.18
C VAL A 274 21.19 -14.58 17.54
N ALA A 275 21.96 -14.79 18.60
CA ALA A 275 21.44 -14.95 19.96
C ALA A 275 20.76 -13.67 20.49
N GLN A 276 21.36 -12.50 20.28
CA GLN A 276 20.76 -11.23 20.74
C GLN A 276 19.50 -10.85 19.93
N ILE A 277 19.42 -11.24 18.66
CA ILE A 277 18.26 -10.94 17.83
C ILE A 277 17.04 -11.77 18.22
N LYS A 278 17.24 -13.01 18.68
CA LYS A 278 16.16 -13.84 19.27
C LYS A 278 15.46 -13.12 20.43
N THR A 279 16.15 -12.25 21.17
CA THR A 279 15.60 -11.51 22.31
C THR A 279 15.11 -10.11 21.94
N ARG A 280 15.83 -9.38 21.07
CA ARG A 280 15.54 -7.97 20.76
C ARG A 280 14.56 -7.78 19.59
N ARG A 281 14.50 -8.69 18.60
CA ARG A 281 13.60 -8.61 17.43
C ARG A 281 13.23 -10.01 16.89
N PRO A 282 12.21 -10.68 17.45
CA PRO A 282 11.82 -12.03 17.01
C PRO A 282 11.32 -12.12 15.57
N PHE A 283 10.83 -11.01 14.99
CA PHE A 283 10.26 -10.97 13.64
C PHE A 283 11.27 -11.19 12.49
N ILE A 284 12.55 -10.89 12.71
CA ILE A 284 13.61 -11.05 11.68
C ILE A 284 14.42 -12.35 11.87
N LYS A 285 14.06 -13.15 12.88
CA LYS A 285 14.76 -14.39 13.25
C LYS A 285 14.84 -15.38 12.09
N SER A 286 13.73 -15.60 11.39
CA SER A 286 13.65 -16.55 10.27
C SER A 286 14.54 -16.16 9.09
N TRP A 287 14.88 -14.87 8.95
CA TRP A 287 15.74 -14.37 7.87
C TRP A 287 17.21 -14.43 8.23
N ILE A 288 17.54 -14.33 9.51
CA ILE A 288 18.92 -14.35 10.01
C ILE A 288 19.44 -15.78 10.19
N GLU A 289 18.56 -16.73 10.51
CA GLU A 289 18.92 -18.15 10.60
C GLU A 289 19.38 -18.72 9.24
N GLU A 290 19.00 -18.08 8.14
CA GLU A 290 19.37 -18.45 6.77
C GLU A 290 20.60 -17.68 6.24
N ALA A 291 21.11 -16.72 7.00
CA ALA A 291 22.28 -15.93 6.65
C ALA A 291 23.56 -16.60 7.16
N HIS A 292 24.49 -16.91 6.24
CA HIS A 292 25.75 -17.55 6.56
C HIS A 292 26.92 -16.56 6.53
N PRO A 293 27.74 -16.45 7.58
CA PRO A 293 28.94 -15.63 7.56
C PRO A 293 29.95 -16.22 6.58
N LEU A 294 30.33 -15.45 5.57
CA LEU A 294 31.31 -15.85 4.55
C LEU A 294 32.73 -15.40 4.88
N GLY A 295 32.85 -14.37 5.72
CA GLY A 295 34.13 -13.82 6.15
C GLY A 295 34.05 -12.33 6.44
N ALA A 296 35.18 -11.76 6.80
CA ALA A 296 35.35 -10.33 7.01
C ALA A 296 36.51 -9.84 6.15
N SER A 297 36.29 -8.81 5.34
CA SER A 297 37.31 -8.19 4.50
C SER A 297 37.41 -6.70 4.79
N GLY A 298 38.45 -6.30 5.53
CA GLY A 298 38.65 -4.93 5.98
C GLY A 298 37.52 -4.45 6.90
N ARG A 299 36.70 -3.50 6.42
CA ARG A 299 35.51 -2.99 7.13
C ARG A 299 34.23 -3.76 6.77
N ASN A 300 34.30 -4.69 5.82
CA ASN A 300 33.12 -5.39 5.33
C ASN A 300 32.90 -6.70 6.06
N PHE A 301 31.69 -6.92 6.56
CA PHE A 301 31.24 -8.19 7.09
C PHE A 301 30.34 -8.86 6.04
N GLU A 302 30.77 -10.00 5.51
CA GLU A 302 30.12 -10.63 4.35
C GLU A 302 29.16 -11.74 4.80
N LEU A 303 27.90 -11.59 4.39
CA LEU A 303 26.84 -12.57 4.61
C LEU A 303 26.40 -13.17 3.27
N GLY A 304 26.34 -14.49 3.26
CA GLY A 304 25.93 -15.29 2.13
C GLY A 304 24.52 -15.84 2.31
N PHE A 305 23.73 -15.79 1.25
CA PHE A 305 22.43 -16.44 1.17
C PHE A 305 22.43 -17.50 0.05
N PRO A 306 21.72 -18.63 0.23
CA PRO A 306 21.37 -19.53 -0.85
C PRO A 306 20.60 -18.83 -1.98
N GLN A 307 20.78 -19.26 -3.25
CA GLN A 307 20.14 -18.63 -4.41
C GLN A 307 18.60 -18.65 -4.37
N ASP A 308 18.00 -19.68 -3.75
CA ASP A 308 16.56 -19.84 -3.55
C ASP A 308 15.97 -18.85 -2.52
N GLN A 309 16.83 -18.06 -1.85
CA GLN A 309 16.43 -17.14 -0.78
C GLN A 309 16.72 -15.66 -1.10
N GLN A 310 16.72 -15.28 -2.38
CA GLN A 310 16.91 -13.90 -2.82
C GLN A 310 15.97 -12.90 -2.13
N MET A 311 14.70 -13.28 -1.93
CA MET A 311 13.71 -12.42 -1.27
C MET A 311 14.06 -12.15 0.21
N VAL A 312 14.65 -13.12 0.90
CA VAL A 312 15.10 -12.99 2.30
C VAL A 312 16.28 -12.01 2.38
N MET A 313 17.23 -12.12 1.44
CA MET A 313 18.35 -11.18 1.32
C MET A 313 17.85 -9.75 1.07
N GLU A 314 16.90 -9.55 0.16
CA GLU A 314 16.32 -8.22 -0.15
C GLU A 314 15.64 -7.60 1.09
N HIS A 315 14.85 -8.37 1.84
CA HIS A 315 14.27 -7.89 3.09
C HIS A 315 15.30 -7.56 4.17
N LEU A 316 16.36 -8.37 4.29
CA LEU A 316 17.43 -8.14 5.28
C LEU A 316 18.35 -6.98 4.91
N SER A 317 18.52 -6.72 3.62
CA SER A 317 19.29 -5.60 3.07
C SER A 317 18.58 -4.25 3.11
N SER A 318 17.31 -4.22 3.54
CA SER A 318 16.61 -2.97 3.82
C SER A 318 17.40 -2.10 4.80
N ARG A 319 17.37 -0.78 4.57
CA ARG A 319 18.16 0.20 5.33
C ARG A 319 18.00 0.05 6.85
N ALA A 320 16.77 -0.11 7.34
CA ALA A 320 16.49 -0.25 8.76
C ALA A 320 17.06 -1.54 9.38
N ASN A 321 17.04 -2.66 8.64
CA ASN A 321 17.60 -3.93 9.11
C ASN A 321 19.14 -3.89 9.06
N ARG A 322 19.70 -3.26 8.02
CA ARG A 322 21.14 -3.08 7.89
C ARG A 322 21.73 -2.20 8.99
N GLU A 323 21.14 -1.03 9.24
CA GLU A 323 21.56 -0.13 10.32
C GLU A 323 21.50 -0.82 11.69
N PHE A 324 20.46 -1.62 11.94
CA PHE A 324 20.31 -2.40 13.16
C PHE A 324 21.39 -3.50 13.31
N LEU A 325 21.64 -4.27 12.25
CA LEU A 325 22.64 -5.34 12.27
C LEU A 325 24.07 -4.77 12.37
N GLU A 326 24.37 -3.65 11.71
CA GLU A 326 25.66 -2.95 11.81
C GLU A 326 25.87 -2.37 13.22
N ALA A 327 24.82 -1.84 13.86
CA ALA A 327 24.87 -1.39 15.24
C ALA A 327 25.11 -2.55 16.23
N LEU A 328 24.45 -3.70 16.03
CA LEU A 328 24.68 -4.91 16.84
C LEU A 328 26.08 -5.49 16.63
N LEU A 329 26.57 -5.51 15.39
CA LEU A 329 27.94 -5.92 15.09
C LEU A 329 28.95 -5.00 15.76
N LYS A 330 28.68 -3.69 15.81
CA LYS A 330 29.51 -2.72 16.55
C LYS A 330 29.48 -2.95 18.06
N GLU A 331 28.30 -3.24 18.64
CA GLU A 331 28.14 -3.56 20.06
C GLU A 331 28.91 -4.83 20.45
N ILE A 332 28.86 -5.87 19.61
CA ILE A 332 29.45 -7.20 19.91
C ILE A 332 30.95 -7.27 19.59
N SER A 333 31.39 -6.65 18.50
CA SER A 333 32.78 -6.75 18.03
C SER A 333 33.66 -5.55 18.40
N GLY A 334 33.06 -4.44 18.88
CA GLY A 334 33.76 -3.19 19.17
C GLY A 334 34.29 -2.45 17.93
N ARG A 335 33.98 -2.91 16.71
CA ARG A 335 34.43 -2.32 15.44
C ARG A 335 33.25 -1.91 14.56
N GLU A 336 33.45 -0.88 13.75
CA GLU A 336 32.43 -0.49 12.76
C GLU A 336 32.51 -1.40 11.53
N TRP A 337 31.42 -2.12 11.27
CA TRP A 337 31.28 -2.99 10.10
C TRP A 337 30.29 -2.42 9.11
N ALA A 338 30.56 -2.61 7.81
CA ALA A 338 29.60 -2.43 6.74
C ALA A 338 29.16 -3.81 6.25
N LEU A 339 27.86 -4.07 6.21
CA LEU A 339 27.33 -5.36 5.77
C LEU A 339 27.37 -5.47 4.25
N LYS A 340 27.86 -6.59 3.74
CA LYS A 340 27.75 -6.96 2.32
C LYS A 340 27.01 -8.28 2.21
N PHE A 341 26.03 -8.30 1.33
CA PHE A 341 25.21 -9.47 1.04
C PHE A 341 25.59 -10.05 -0.32
N SER A 342 25.67 -11.38 -0.41
CA SER A 342 25.96 -12.07 -1.67
C SER A 342 25.18 -13.37 -1.78
N LEU A 343 24.78 -13.73 -3.00
CA LEU A 343 24.17 -15.02 -3.31
C LEU A 343 25.27 -16.03 -3.65
N LYS A 344 25.24 -17.22 -3.05
CA LYS A 344 26.20 -18.32 -3.36
C LYS A 344 25.49 -19.66 -3.51
N GLU A 345 25.90 -20.44 -4.52
CA GLU A 345 25.34 -21.77 -4.84
C GLU A 345 25.77 -22.87 -3.87
N ASN A 346 26.95 -22.74 -3.22
CA ASN A 346 27.55 -23.79 -2.37
C ASN A 346 27.58 -23.41 -0.88
N LEU A 347 26.51 -22.80 -0.37
CA LEU A 347 26.30 -22.68 1.07
C LEU A 347 25.61 -23.94 1.59
N PRO A 348 25.89 -24.42 2.83
CA PRO A 348 25.19 -25.54 3.41
C PRO A 348 23.73 -25.15 3.65
N GLY A 349 22.92 -25.28 2.60
CA GLY A 349 21.47 -25.21 2.67
C GLY A 349 21.01 -26.29 3.63
N LYS A 350 20.10 -25.90 4.52
CA LYS A 350 19.39 -26.83 5.39
C LYS A 350 18.96 -28.04 4.56
N ALA A 351 19.42 -29.23 4.96
CA ALA A 351 19.01 -30.47 4.33
C ALA A 351 17.49 -30.43 4.12
N PRO A 352 16.96 -30.82 2.94
CA PRO A 352 15.53 -30.90 2.73
C PRO A 352 14.98 -31.71 3.89
N ALA A 353 14.00 -31.15 4.59
CA ALA A 353 13.35 -31.80 5.72
C ALA A 353 13.13 -33.25 5.32
N ALA A 354 13.86 -34.16 5.97
CA ALA A 354 13.66 -35.58 5.78
C ALA A 354 12.15 -35.79 5.92
N LYS A 355 11.52 -36.40 4.90
CA LYS A 355 10.13 -36.84 4.96
C LYS A 355 9.98 -37.68 6.22
N SER A 356 9.62 -37.04 7.33
CA SER A 356 9.19 -37.72 8.53
C SER A 356 7.94 -38.46 8.13
N LYS A 357 8.04 -39.79 8.03
CA LYS A 357 6.92 -40.70 7.84
C LYS A 357 5.93 -40.70 9.02
N ASN A 358 6.02 -39.75 9.95
CA ASN A 358 5.11 -39.63 11.07
C ASN A 358 4.46 -38.25 11.05
N ALA A 359 3.17 -38.24 10.71
CA ALA A 359 2.30 -37.08 10.85
C ALA A 359 2.25 -36.62 12.33
N PRO A 360 2.16 -35.30 12.61
CA PRO A 360 1.93 -34.78 13.96
C PRO A 360 0.68 -35.41 14.59
N ALA A 361 0.67 -35.64 15.90
CA ALA A 361 -0.40 -36.35 16.61
C ALA A 361 -1.82 -35.82 16.30
N ILE A 362 -1.96 -34.50 16.16
CA ILE A 362 -3.20 -33.81 15.78
C ILE A 362 -3.76 -34.26 14.42
N VAL A 363 -2.89 -34.57 13.45
CA VAL A 363 -3.31 -34.98 12.11
C VAL A 363 -3.79 -36.43 12.11
N ARG A 364 -3.23 -37.30 12.97
CA ARG A 364 -3.73 -38.68 13.16
C ARG A 364 -5.11 -38.68 13.82
N GLU A 365 -5.30 -37.86 14.83
CA GLU A 365 -6.57 -37.76 15.55
C GLU A 365 -7.69 -37.24 14.62
N ALA A 366 -7.38 -36.27 13.76
CA ALA A 366 -8.30 -35.81 12.72
C ALA A 366 -8.58 -36.89 11.65
N LEU A 367 -7.59 -37.68 11.23
CA LEU A 367 -7.78 -38.73 10.22
C LEU A 367 -8.62 -39.90 10.74
N GLU A 368 -8.48 -40.28 12.01
CA GLU A 368 -9.34 -41.29 12.66
C GLU A 368 -10.78 -40.77 12.83
N MET A 369 -10.93 -39.50 13.21
CA MET A 369 -12.25 -38.90 13.42
C MET A 369 -13.03 -38.73 12.11
N PHE A 370 -12.34 -38.50 10.98
CA PHE A 370 -12.96 -38.22 9.68
C PHE A 370 -12.80 -39.34 8.62
N LYS A 371 -12.18 -40.48 8.97
CA LYS A 371 -11.90 -41.60 8.04
C LYS A 371 -11.23 -41.16 6.72
N GLY A 372 -10.29 -40.23 6.80
CA GLY A 372 -9.56 -39.73 5.64
C GLY A 372 -8.29 -40.53 5.35
N GLU A 373 -7.89 -40.63 4.07
CA GLU A 373 -6.59 -41.15 3.66
C GLU A 373 -5.70 -40.03 3.10
N ILE A 374 -4.42 -40.01 3.46
CA ILE A 374 -3.43 -39.09 2.87
C ILE A 374 -2.96 -39.71 1.55
N LYS A 375 -3.35 -39.15 0.41
CA LYS A 375 -2.73 -39.47 -0.88
C LYS A 375 -1.40 -38.70 -1.00
N THR A 376 -0.31 -39.44 -1.16
CA THR A 376 1.05 -38.93 -1.43
C THR A 376 1.22 -38.43 -2.84
#